data_AF-A0A954HRU4-F1
#
_entry.id   AF-A0A954HRU4-F1
#
_cell.length_a   1.000
_cell.length_b   1.000
_cell.length_c   1.000
_cell.angle_alpha   90.00
_cell.angle_beta   90.00
_cell.angle_gamma   90.00
#
_symmetry.space_group_name_H-M   'P 1'
#
loop_
_entity.id
_entity.type
_entity.pdbx_description
1 polymer ?
#
loop_
_entity_poly.entity_id
_entity_poly.type
_entity_poly.pdbx_seq_one_letter_code
_entity_poly.pdbx_strand_id
1 'polypeptide(L)'
;NEFGFDYLRDQLTLRTEDAARLGERLLRSLRESDNAAVSHRRTIQRGLSFAVVDEADSVMIDDAGSPLVLSVAADGAPPDLEAHRTARELADVLMSGKHFRLDSATGSLSLTAAGMDRCYADDVLVPAAVLQRPWTAYVEQALRAALLFRRNVHYVVSDQEVRIVDATTGRIFEDRSWQDGLHQAIEVREGLPVTREKEAAARITRQRFFRLYTNLCGMTGTAVGCEQEFQQVYRCSTAEIPLRRPSMRTLLPTRYFRTAAAKFSAIAQDVAQRQKTGQPVLVGTQSISDSEAIAERLTNAGLNVSVLNGLQTQEEAEIVASAGKDGMITIATNLAGRGTDIALDGPVATSAGLHVVVAECQLSGRMDRQLIGRCARQGSPGSAQTFVSAEDTLLVRFGQWLAAALVRECGASEEAPADYSKPLRRIQLAAERRQFLARTELLRQDTARDSLFERS
;
A
#
# COMPACT_ATOMS: atom_id res chain seq x y z
N ASN A 1 14.29 -2.44 1.28
CA ASN A 1 13.85 -3.84 1.48
C ASN A 1 15.04 -4.77 1.57
N GLU A 2 15.94 -4.79 0.59
CA GLU A 2 17.16 -5.63 0.57
C GLU A 2 17.93 -5.68 1.89
N PHE A 3 18.29 -4.53 2.48
CA PHE A 3 19.01 -4.51 3.77
C PHE A 3 18.30 -5.27 4.90
N GLY A 4 16.97 -5.24 4.95
CA GLY A 4 16.25 -5.99 5.96
C GLY A 4 16.14 -7.49 5.63
N PHE A 5 16.08 -7.85 4.34
CA PHE A 5 16.10 -9.25 3.92
C PHE A 5 17.48 -9.90 4.08
N ASP A 6 18.56 -9.17 3.78
CA ASP A 6 19.93 -9.59 4.09
C ASP A 6 20.07 -9.87 5.59
N TYR A 7 19.56 -8.98 6.43
CA TYR A 7 19.56 -9.18 7.89
C TYR A 7 18.81 -10.45 8.29
N LEU A 8 17.61 -10.69 7.74
CA LEU A 8 16.84 -11.91 8.03
C LEU A 8 17.57 -13.18 7.56
N ARG A 9 18.22 -13.14 6.38
CA ARG A 9 19.06 -14.24 5.87
C ARG A 9 20.22 -14.53 6.82
N ASP A 10 20.92 -13.49 7.27
CA ASP A 10 22.02 -13.62 8.23
C ASP A 10 21.54 -14.23 9.56
N GLN A 11 20.38 -13.83 10.07
CA GLN A 11 19.80 -14.41 11.29
C GLN A 11 19.45 -15.90 11.14
N LEU A 12 18.94 -16.33 9.97
CA LEU A 12 18.67 -17.75 9.71
C LEU A 12 19.97 -18.56 9.68
N THR A 13 21.00 -18.07 8.97
CA THR A 13 22.32 -18.71 8.93
C THR A 13 22.87 -18.91 10.34
N LEU A 14 22.86 -17.86 11.16
CA LEU A 14 23.35 -17.92 12.54
C LEU A 14 22.56 -18.94 13.40
N ARG A 15 21.21 -18.94 13.30
CA ARG A 15 20.36 -19.89 14.05
C ARG A 15 20.61 -21.35 13.68
N THR A 16 20.77 -21.65 12.39
CA THR A 16 21.07 -23.03 11.95
C THR A 16 22.40 -23.54 12.49
N GLU A 17 23.37 -22.66 12.73
CA GLU A 17 24.66 -23.03 13.32
C GLU A 17 24.59 -23.25 14.83
N ASP A 18 23.82 -22.44 15.55
CA ASP A 18 23.65 -22.63 16.99
C ASP A 18 22.83 -23.88 17.33
N ALA A 19 21.95 -24.31 16.43
CA ALA A 19 21.25 -25.58 16.52
C ALA A 19 22.12 -26.81 16.17
N ALA A 20 23.29 -26.62 15.55
CA ALA A 20 24.18 -27.72 15.17
C ALA A 20 24.90 -28.30 16.41
N ARG A 21 24.99 -29.63 16.48
CA ARG A 21 25.64 -30.31 17.62
C ARG A 21 27.13 -29.94 17.67
N LEU A 22 27.70 -29.84 18.86
CA LEU A 22 29.13 -29.53 19.08
C LEU A 22 30.08 -30.36 18.19
N GLY A 23 29.78 -31.64 17.98
CA GLY A 23 30.56 -32.53 17.10
C GLY A 23 30.47 -32.18 15.61
N GLU A 24 29.32 -31.71 15.12
CA GLU A 24 29.14 -31.25 13.74
C GLU A 24 29.83 -29.90 13.51
N ARG A 25 29.79 -29.01 14.51
CA ARG A 25 30.52 -27.73 14.48
C ARG A 25 32.03 -27.97 14.38
N LEU A 26 32.56 -28.91 15.18
CA LEU A 26 33.98 -29.30 15.16
C LEU A 26 34.37 -29.98 13.84
N LEU A 27 33.56 -30.93 13.34
CA LEU A 27 33.82 -31.60 12.06
C LEU A 27 33.79 -30.63 10.87
N ARG A 28 32.90 -29.63 10.90
CA ARG A 28 32.83 -28.59 9.87
C ARG A 28 34.04 -27.66 9.94
N SER A 29 34.45 -27.22 11.13
CA SER A 29 35.66 -26.39 11.29
C SER A 29 36.93 -27.11 10.84
N LEU A 30 37.02 -28.43 11.07
CA LEU A 30 38.16 -29.25 10.63
C LEU A 30 38.17 -29.48 9.11
N ARG A 31 37.00 -29.49 8.44
CA ARG A 31 36.89 -29.58 6.98
C ARG A 31 37.16 -28.23 6.29
N GLU A 32 36.84 -27.12 6.94
CA GLU A 32 37.09 -25.77 6.42
C GLU A 32 38.58 -25.38 6.49
N SER A 33 39.36 -25.96 7.40
CA SER A 33 40.81 -25.71 7.51
C SER A 33 41.64 -26.17 6.31
N ASP A 34 41.15 -27.11 5.50
CA ASP A 34 41.87 -27.57 4.30
C ASP A 34 41.64 -26.66 3.07
N ASN A 35 40.67 -25.73 3.13
CA ASN A 35 40.33 -24.78 2.05
C ASN A 35 40.54 -23.32 2.49
N ALA A 36 41.69 -23.03 3.09
CA ALA A 36 42.05 -21.78 3.77
C ALA A 36 42.12 -20.49 2.90
N ALA A 37 41.56 -20.48 1.69
CA ALA A 37 41.54 -19.29 0.82
C ALA A 37 40.13 -18.71 0.55
N VAL A 38 39.02 -19.36 0.97
CA VAL A 38 37.66 -18.92 0.58
C VAL A 38 36.65 -18.75 1.73
N SER A 39 36.97 -19.09 2.97
CA SER A 39 36.06 -18.82 4.10
C SER A 39 36.47 -17.52 4.80
N HIS A 40 35.51 -16.60 5.06
CA HIS A 40 35.47 -15.69 6.25
C HIS A 40 34.41 -14.55 6.18
N ARG A 41 33.43 -14.60 5.28
CA ARG A 41 32.16 -13.86 5.48
C ARG A 41 30.98 -14.82 5.47
N ARG A 42 30.55 -15.21 6.67
CA ARG A 42 29.40 -16.10 6.91
C ARG A 42 28.07 -15.35 6.83
N THR A 43 28.10 -14.05 7.10
CA THR A 43 26.99 -13.12 6.96
C THR A 43 27.25 -12.20 5.77
N ILE A 44 26.18 -11.81 5.09
CA ILE A 44 26.21 -10.83 4.01
C ILE A 44 26.53 -9.46 4.60
N GLN A 45 25.95 -9.15 5.77
CA GLN A 45 26.13 -7.88 6.44
C GLN A 45 27.36 -7.85 7.35
N ARG A 46 27.94 -6.65 7.47
CA ARG A 46 29.10 -6.34 8.33
C ARG A 46 28.72 -5.67 9.67
N GLY A 47 27.43 -5.68 10.02
CA GLY A 47 26.85 -4.95 11.14
C GLY A 47 26.13 -3.66 10.75
N LEU A 48 25.32 -3.13 11.67
CA LEU A 48 24.40 -2.00 11.47
C LEU A 48 24.89 -0.76 12.25
N SER A 49 25.78 0.02 11.63
CA SER A 49 26.40 1.18 12.29
C SER A 49 25.65 2.49 12.06
N PHE A 50 25.51 2.93 10.81
CA PHE A 50 24.88 4.20 10.46
C PHE A 50 23.98 4.02 9.24
N ALA A 51 22.77 4.61 9.30
CA ALA A 51 21.85 4.66 8.17
C ALA A 51 21.33 6.08 7.93
N VAL A 52 21.38 6.52 6.67
CA VAL A 52 20.59 7.65 6.17
C VAL A 52 19.41 7.06 5.41
N VAL A 53 18.20 7.36 5.86
CA VAL A 53 16.98 6.94 5.18
C VAL A 53 16.47 8.08 4.34
N ASP A 54 16.60 7.97 3.02
CA ASP A 54 15.88 8.85 2.10
C ASP A 54 14.39 8.52 2.14
N GLU A 55 13.56 9.54 1.94
CA GLU A 55 12.10 9.42 1.97
C GLU A 55 11.62 8.75 3.28
N ALA A 56 12.20 9.24 4.39
CA ALA A 56 12.11 8.63 5.72
C ALA A 56 10.68 8.41 6.20
N ASP A 57 9.75 9.32 5.91
CA ASP A 57 8.34 9.16 6.25
C ASP A 57 7.72 7.94 5.58
N SER A 58 8.01 7.69 4.31
CA SER A 58 7.44 6.49 3.69
C SER A 58 8.11 5.20 4.10
N VAL A 59 9.43 5.18 4.22
CA VAL A 59 10.13 3.95 4.60
C VAL A 59 9.87 3.59 6.07
N MET A 60 9.81 4.60 6.95
CA MET A 60 9.74 4.43 8.40
C MET A 60 8.32 4.60 8.97
N ILE A 61 7.36 5.14 8.22
CA ILE A 61 5.96 5.30 8.68
C ILE A 61 5.00 4.54 7.76
N ASP A 62 5.01 4.83 6.47
CA ASP A 62 4.00 4.25 5.54
C ASP A 62 4.23 2.74 5.37
N ASP A 63 5.45 2.35 5.00
CA ASP A 63 5.86 0.96 4.79
C ASP A 63 5.98 0.19 6.13
N ALA A 64 6.02 0.88 7.26
CA ALA A 64 6.15 0.26 8.59
C ALA A 64 4.90 -0.55 9.00
N GLY A 65 3.75 -0.33 8.34
CA GLY A 65 2.54 -1.13 8.56
C GLY A 65 2.66 -2.61 8.12
N SER A 66 3.64 -2.93 7.28
CA SER A 66 3.90 -4.31 6.83
C SER A 66 5.27 -4.78 7.32
N PRO A 67 5.37 -5.90 8.05
CA PRO A 67 6.67 -6.45 8.43
C PRO A 67 7.42 -7.00 7.21
N LEU A 68 8.74 -7.09 7.33
CA LEU A 68 9.57 -7.86 6.40
C LEU A 68 9.46 -9.33 6.77
N VAL A 69 9.10 -10.16 5.79
CA VAL A 69 8.90 -11.61 5.98
C VAL A 69 9.73 -12.35 4.94
N LEU A 70 10.71 -13.12 5.41
CA LEU A 70 11.47 -14.04 4.58
C LEU A 70 10.75 -15.38 4.60
N SER A 71 10.25 -15.78 3.43
CA SER A 71 9.50 -17.02 3.28
C SER A 71 10.33 -18.04 2.50
N VAL A 72 10.17 -19.32 2.84
CA VAL A 72 10.83 -20.41 2.11
C VAL A 72 9.85 -20.92 1.05
N ALA A 73 10.29 -20.92 -0.21
CA ALA A 73 9.49 -21.48 -1.28
C ALA A 73 9.39 -23.00 -1.09
N ALA A 74 8.17 -23.53 -1.21
CA ALA A 74 7.92 -24.95 -1.30
C ALA A 74 7.41 -25.24 -2.70
N ASP A 75 8.16 -26.04 -3.46
CA ASP A 75 7.78 -26.41 -4.82
C ASP A 75 6.56 -27.35 -4.84
N GLY A 76 5.80 -27.28 -5.93
CA GLY A 76 4.66 -28.14 -6.22
C GLY A 76 3.30 -27.52 -5.92
N ALA A 77 2.23 -28.22 -6.31
CA ALA A 77 0.86 -27.81 -6.04
C ALA A 77 0.55 -27.88 -4.53
N PRO A 78 -0.30 -26.99 -4.00
CA PRO A 78 -0.76 -27.08 -2.62
C PRO A 78 -1.53 -28.40 -2.42
N PRO A 79 -1.27 -29.15 -1.33
CA PRO A 79 -1.97 -30.39 -1.09
C PRO A 79 -3.49 -30.15 -0.90
N ASP A 80 -3.86 -29.01 -0.32
CA ASP A 80 -5.23 -28.59 -0.03
C ASP A 80 -5.95 -27.86 -1.18
N LEU A 81 -5.50 -28.05 -2.43
CA LEU A 81 -6.11 -27.44 -3.62
C LEU A 81 -7.63 -27.69 -3.72
N GLU A 82 -8.05 -28.94 -3.52
CA GLU A 82 -9.47 -29.32 -3.61
C GLU A 82 -10.32 -28.66 -2.52
N ALA A 83 -9.73 -28.38 -1.34
CA ALA A 83 -10.41 -27.66 -0.27
C ALA A 83 -10.69 -26.21 -0.67
N HIS A 84 -9.73 -25.52 -1.30
CA HIS A 84 -9.92 -24.16 -1.79
C HIS A 84 -10.99 -24.08 -2.88
N ARG A 85 -11.03 -25.05 -3.81
CA ARG A 85 -12.05 -25.14 -4.87
C ARG A 85 -13.45 -25.34 -4.29
N THR A 86 -13.62 -26.35 -3.43
CA THR A 86 -14.90 -26.65 -2.79
C THR A 86 -15.38 -25.46 -1.94
N ALA A 87 -14.47 -24.78 -1.23
CA ALA A 87 -14.81 -23.61 -0.44
C ALA A 87 -15.27 -22.43 -1.29
N ARG A 88 -14.70 -22.24 -2.50
CA ARG A 88 -15.14 -21.21 -3.46
C ARG A 88 -16.57 -21.47 -3.94
N GLU A 89 -16.87 -22.71 -4.32
CA GLU A 89 -18.22 -23.11 -4.76
C GLU A 89 -19.25 -22.90 -3.66
N LEU A 90 -18.91 -23.28 -2.43
CA LEU A 90 -19.78 -23.07 -1.28
C LEU A 90 -19.96 -21.58 -0.98
N ALA A 91 -18.91 -20.76 -1.08
CA ALA A 91 -19.00 -19.32 -0.85
C ALA A 91 -19.98 -18.62 -1.80
N ASP A 92 -20.13 -19.11 -3.04
CA ASP A 92 -21.07 -18.55 -4.03
C ASP A 92 -22.55 -18.83 -3.69
N VAL A 93 -22.86 -19.85 -2.89
CA VAL A 93 -24.24 -20.18 -2.46
C VAL A 93 -24.60 -19.63 -1.07
N LEU A 94 -23.64 -19.11 -0.31
CA LEU A 94 -23.90 -18.55 1.01
C LEU A 94 -24.51 -17.14 0.92
N MET A 95 -25.52 -16.86 1.75
CA MET A 95 -26.24 -15.60 1.75
C MET A 95 -25.83 -14.70 2.92
N SER A 96 -25.55 -13.43 2.61
CA SER A 96 -25.27 -12.41 3.61
C SER A 96 -26.49 -12.21 4.54
N GLY A 97 -26.25 -12.01 5.83
CA GLY A 97 -27.28 -11.83 6.85
C GLY A 97 -27.91 -13.13 7.36
N LYS A 98 -28.03 -14.17 6.50
CA LYS A 98 -28.51 -15.50 6.89
C LYS A 98 -27.39 -16.43 7.32
N HIS A 99 -26.38 -16.62 6.46
CA HIS A 99 -25.32 -17.60 6.68
C HIS A 99 -24.06 -16.96 7.27
N PHE A 100 -23.77 -15.70 6.94
CA PHE A 100 -22.62 -14.99 7.49
C PHE A 100 -22.95 -13.52 7.78
N ARG A 101 -22.15 -12.89 8.63
CA ARG A 101 -22.19 -11.45 8.93
C ARG A 101 -20.88 -10.81 8.49
N LEU A 102 -21.01 -9.67 7.81
CA LEU A 102 -19.89 -8.84 7.38
C LEU A 102 -20.00 -7.49 8.07
N ASP A 103 -18.97 -7.11 8.82
CA ASP A 103 -18.83 -5.75 9.32
C ASP A 103 -18.04 -4.94 8.28
N SER A 104 -18.72 -4.02 7.59
CA SER A 104 -18.12 -3.16 6.56
C SER A 104 -17.12 -2.14 7.13
N ALA A 105 -17.18 -1.82 8.43
CA ALA A 105 -16.27 -0.87 9.06
C ALA A 105 -14.93 -1.51 9.47
N THR A 106 -14.97 -2.77 9.93
CA THR A 106 -13.77 -3.51 10.35
C THR A 106 -13.25 -4.49 9.30
N GLY A 107 -14.08 -4.86 8.31
CA GLY A 107 -13.77 -5.92 7.36
C GLY A 107 -13.76 -7.32 7.99
N SER A 108 -14.34 -7.47 9.18
CA SER A 108 -14.46 -8.77 9.85
C SER A 108 -15.64 -9.57 9.28
N LEU A 109 -15.39 -10.85 9.02
CA LEU A 109 -16.38 -11.80 8.53
C LEU A 109 -16.53 -12.91 9.57
N SER A 110 -17.77 -13.28 9.87
CA SER A 110 -18.06 -14.40 10.78
C SER A 110 -19.24 -15.23 10.27
N LEU A 111 -19.12 -16.55 10.36
CA LEU A 111 -20.21 -17.47 10.06
C LEU A 111 -21.24 -17.45 11.19
N THR A 112 -22.52 -17.50 10.83
CA THR A 112 -23.63 -17.73 11.76
C THR A 112 -23.80 -19.24 12.01
N ALA A 113 -24.62 -19.63 12.99
CA ALA A 113 -24.97 -21.04 13.20
C ALA A 113 -25.54 -21.69 11.92
N ALA A 114 -26.47 -21.02 11.23
CA ALA A 114 -27.02 -21.50 9.96
C ALA A 114 -25.96 -21.59 8.83
N GLY A 115 -24.94 -20.74 8.87
CA GLY A 115 -23.80 -20.84 7.97
C GLY A 115 -22.92 -22.05 8.28
N MET A 116 -22.64 -22.31 9.56
CA MET A 116 -21.91 -23.51 9.98
C MET A 116 -22.65 -24.78 9.56
N ASP A 117 -23.95 -24.86 9.80
CA ASP A 117 -24.77 -26.00 9.39
C ASP A 117 -24.71 -26.22 7.87
N ARG A 118 -24.75 -25.14 7.08
CA ARG A 118 -24.63 -25.22 5.62
C ARG A 118 -23.25 -25.70 5.17
N CYS A 119 -22.18 -25.30 5.88
CA CYS A 119 -20.82 -25.72 5.57
C CYS A 119 -20.58 -27.23 5.76
N TYR A 120 -21.35 -27.88 6.62
CA TYR A 120 -21.25 -29.30 6.95
C TYR A 120 -22.49 -30.10 6.53
N ALA A 121 -23.27 -29.58 5.60
CA ALA A 121 -24.43 -30.30 5.07
C ALA A 121 -23.99 -31.52 4.23
N ASP A 122 -24.86 -32.54 4.16
CA ASP A 122 -24.54 -33.84 3.52
C ASP A 122 -24.21 -33.73 2.02
N ASP A 123 -24.64 -32.66 1.35
CA ASP A 123 -24.35 -32.38 -0.06
C ASP A 123 -22.97 -31.74 -0.28
N VAL A 124 -22.26 -31.35 0.78
CA VAL A 124 -20.93 -30.75 0.72
C VAL A 124 -19.85 -31.81 0.96
N LEU A 125 -19.09 -32.14 -0.08
CA LEU A 125 -17.96 -33.06 0.03
C LEU A 125 -16.75 -32.35 0.65
N VAL A 126 -16.61 -32.43 1.97
CA VAL A 126 -15.45 -31.85 2.67
C VAL A 126 -14.22 -32.76 2.47
N PRO A 127 -13.12 -32.26 1.86
CA PRO A 127 -11.91 -33.05 1.65
C PRO A 127 -11.05 -33.15 2.93
N ALA A 128 -11.59 -33.80 3.96
CA ALA A 128 -11.05 -33.82 5.33
C ALA A 128 -9.61 -34.38 5.44
N ALA A 129 -9.21 -35.27 4.53
CA ALA A 129 -7.90 -35.92 4.56
C ALA A 129 -6.72 -34.97 4.24
N VAL A 130 -7.00 -33.80 3.68
CA VAL A 130 -5.94 -32.90 3.12
C VAL A 130 -5.99 -31.49 3.71
N LEU A 131 -6.82 -31.25 4.72
CA LEU A 131 -6.98 -29.93 5.31
C LEU A 131 -5.77 -29.55 6.17
N GLN A 132 -5.19 -28.38 5.91
CA GLN A 132 -4.14 -27.78 6.76
C GLN A 132 -4.72 -26.92 7.89
N ARG A 133 -6.01 -26.57 7.79
CA ARG A 133 -6.74 -25.71 8.73
C ARG A 133 -8.20 -26.17 8.84
N PRO A 134 -8.98 -25.69 9.84
CA PRO A 134 -10.39 -26.03 9.94
C PRO A 134 -11.14 -25.73 8.63
N TRP A 135 -12.05 -26.62 8.22
CA TRP A 135 -12.83 -26.45 6.98
C TRP A 135 -13.51 -25.08 6.88
N THR A 136 -14.11 -24.62 7.98
CA THR A 136 -14.75 -23.31 8.08
C THR A 136 -13.81 -22.16 7.74
N ALA A 137 -12.52 -22.27 8.04
CA ALA A 137 -11.54 -21.25 7.71
C ALA A 137 -11.37 -21.11 6.19
N TYR A 138 -11.36 -22.21 5.42
CA TYR A 138 -11.31 -22.13 3.95
C TYR A 138 -12.53 -21.39 3.39
N VAL A 139 -13.73 -21.70 3.91
CA VAL A 139 -14.98 -21.05 3.49
C VAL A 139 -14.98 -19.57 3.85
N GLU A 140 -14.52 -19.21 5.04
CA GLU A 140 -14.37 -17.81 5.46
C GLU A 140 -13.38 -17.06 4.56
N GLN A 141 -12.24 -17.65 4.19
CA GLN A 141 -11.30 -17.01 3.26
C GLN A 141 -11.86 -16.88 1.86
N ALA A 142 -12.61 -17.87 1.36
CA ALA A 142 -13.30 -17.78 0.07
C ALA A 142 -14.35 -16.65 0.06
N LEU A 143 -15.13 -16.50 1.14
CA LEU A 143 -16.07 -15.39 1.30
C LEU A 143 -15.34 -14.04 1.40
N ARG A 144 -14.25 -13.95 2.15
CA ARG A 144 -13.43 -12.73 2.24
C ARG A 144 -12.86 -12.36 0.88
N ALA A 145 -12.27 -13.32 0.17
CA ALA A 145 -11.75 -13.12 -1.18
C ALA A 145 -12.85 -12.60 -2.11
N ALA A 146 -14.07 -13.14 -2.05
CA ALA A 146 -15.18 -12.73 -2.90
C ALA A 146 -15.76 -11.34 -2.57
N LEU A 147 -15.92 -11.03 -1.28
CA LEU A 147 -16.69 -9.86 -0.82
C LEU A 147 -15.83 -8.63 -0.53
N LEU A 148 -14.61 -8.84 -0.03
CA LEU A 148 -13.74 -7.75 0.45
C LEU A 148 -12.65 -7.39 -0.54
N PHE A 149 -12.16 -8.35 -1.32
CA PHE A 149 -11.06 -8.13 -2.26
C PHE A 149 -11.60 -7.90 -3.68
N ARG A 150 -10.99 -6.94 -4.35
CA ARG A 150 -11.37 -6.49 -5.70
C ARG A 150 -10.13 -6.32 -6.55
N ARG A 151 -10.18 -6.84 -7.77
CA ARG A 151 -9.18 -6.62 -8.81
C ARG A 151 -9.04 -5.12 -9.13
N ASN A 152 -7.84 -4.68 -9.44
CA ASN A 152 -7.43 -3.29 -9.71
C ASN A 152 -7.62 -2.32 -8.52
N VAL A 153 -7.88 -2.85 -7.32
CA VAL A 153 -7.94 -2.09 -6.06
C VAL A 153 -7.04 -2.73 -5.00
N HIS A 154 -7.21 -4.03 -4.75
CA HIS A 154 -6.46 -4.78 -3.73
C HIS A 154 -5.38 -5.69 -4.32
N TYR A 155 -5.58 -6.14 -5.56
CA TYR A 155 -4.62 -6.93 -6.33
C TYR A 155 -4.73 -6.62 -7.82
N VAL A 156 -3.69 -6.96 -8.55
CA VAL A 156 -3.70 -7.06 -10.02
C VAL A 156 -3.36 -8.49 -10.42
N VAL A 157 -3.79 -8.88 -11.62
CA VAL A 157 -3.42 -10.16 -12.23
C VAL A 157 -2.46 -9.86 -13.38
N SER A 158 -1.22 -10.34 -13.28
CA SER A 158 -0.19 -10.20 -14.31
C SER A 158 0.54 -11.53 -14.46
N ASP A 159 0.83 -11.93 -15.70
CA ASP A 159 1.57 -13.17 -15.99
C ASP A 159 0.96 -14.44 -15.36
N GLN A 160 -0.37 -14.52 -15.28
CA GLN A 160 -1.13 -15.57 -14.60
C GLN A 160 -0.92 -15.68 -13.08
N GLU A 161 -0.37 -14.63 -12.45
CA GLU A 161 -0.14 -14.57 -11.00
C GLU A 161 -0.89 -13.39 -10.37
N VAL A 162 -1.29 -13.57 -9.10
CA VAL A 162 -1.91 -12.51 -8.29
C VAL A 162 -0.82 -11.69 -7.62
N ARG A 163 -0.76 -10.39 -7.91
CA ARG A 163 0.18 -9.44 -7.27
C ARG A 163 -0.57 -8.49 -6.34
N ILE A 164 -0.05 -8.31 -5.13
CA ILE A 164 -0.71 -7.53 -4.08
C ILE A 164 -0.50 -6.04 -4.31
N VAL A 165 -1.57 -5.25 -4.25
CA VAL A 165 -1.50 -3.78 -4.21
C VAL A 165 -1.56 -3.33 -2.75
N ASP A 166 -0.58 -2.57 -2.31
CA ASP A 166 -0.59 -1.98 -0.97
C ASP A 166 -1.60 -0.83 -0.90
N ALA A 167 -2.58 -0.96 -0.01
CA ALA A 167 -3.68 0.00 0.12
C ALA A 167 -3.25 1.41 0.56
N THR A 168 -2.05 1.55 1.15
CA THR A 168 -1.52 2.83 1.63
C THR A 168 -0.67 3.49 0.56
N THR A 169 0.16 2.72 -0.14
CA THR A 169 1.16 3.28 -1.07
C THR A 169 0.81 3.12 -2.55
N GLY A 170 -0.15 2.25 -2.89
CA GLY A 170 -0.48 1.85 -4.26
C GLY A 170 0.60 1.01 -4.95
N ARG A 171 1.69 0.64 -4.24
CA ARG A 171 2.75 -0.18 -4.81
C ARG A 171 2.29 -1.61 -5.03
N ILE A 172 2.66 -2.16 -6.17
CA ILE A 172 2.45 -3.57 -6.50
C ILE A 172 3.64 -4.37 -5.98
N PHE A 173 3.36 -5.44 -5.24
CA PHE A 173 4.38 -6.35 -4.71
C PHE A 173 4.27 -7.71 -5.39
N GLU A 174 5.35 -8.12 -6.06
CA GLU A 174 5.45 -9.39 -6.79
C GLU A 174 5.70 -10.56 -5.81
N ASP A 175 6.54 -10.35 -4.80
CA ASP A 175 6.97 -11.43 -3.90
C ASP A 175 6.09 -11.62 -2.65
N ARG A 176 4.98 -10.87 -2.54
CA ARG A 176 4.11 -10.93 -1.35
C ARG A 176 2.88 -11.80 -1.61
N SER A 177 2.57 -12.66 -0.66
CA SER A 177 1.32 -13.42 -0.61
C SER A 177 0.55 -13.14 0.69
N TRP A 178 -0.77 -13.23 0.63
CA TRP A 178 -1.59 -13.22 1.83
C TRP A 178 -1.46 -14.56 2.57
N GLN A 179 -1.57 -14.51 3.90
CA GLN A 179 -1.46 -15.68 4.77
C GLN A 179 -2.79 -16.39 4.96
N ASP A 180 -2.74 -17.55 5.62
CA ASP A 180 -3.88 -18.33 6.08
C ASP A 180 -4.79 -18.79 4.94
N GLY A 181 -4.23 -19.00 3.75
CA GLY A 181 -4.96 -19.46 2.56
C GLY A 181 -5.73 -18.39 1.80
N LEU A 182 -5.67 -17.12 2.20
CA LEU A 182 -6.39 -16.06 1.52
C LEU A 182 -5.87 -15.81 0.10
N HIS A 183 -4.55 -15.95 -0.12
CA HIS A 183 -3.97 -15.77 -1.46
C HIS A 183 -4.47 -16.85 -2.41
N GLN A 184 -4.45 -18.10 -1.96
CA GLN A 184 -4.97 -19.26 -2.69
C GLN A 184 -6.47 -19.12 -2.98
N ALA A 185 -7.24 -18.58 -2.05
CA ALA A 185 -8.66 -18.31 -2.27
C ALA A 185 -8.90 -17.27 -3.39
N ILE A 186 -8.02 -16.27 -3.51
CA ILE A 186 -8.09 -15.27 -4.59
C ILE A 186 -7.65 -15.89 -5.94
N GLU A 187 -6.58 -16.69 -5.95
CA GLU A 187 -6.13 -17.42 -7.15
C GLU A 187 -7.24 -18.32 -7.70
N VAL A 188 -7.89 -19.10 -6.83
CA VAL A 188 -9.04 -19.95 -7.23
C VAL A 188 -10.19 -19.12 -7.76
N ARG A 189 -10.50 -17.97 -7.14
CA ARG A 189 -11.57 -17.07 -7.61
C ARG A 189 -11.29 -16.52 -9.01
N GLU A 190 -10.06 -16.15 -9.32
CA GLU A 190 -9.65 -15.63 -10.63
C GLU A 190 -9.41 -16.76 -11.66
N GLY A 191 -9.53 -18.04 -11.26
CA GLY A 191 -9.29 -19.18 -12.14
C GLY A 191 -7.82 -19.40 -12.49
N LEU A 192 -6.91 -18.95 -11.62
CA LEU A 192 -5.46 -19.04 -11.82
C LEU A 192 -4.88 -20.33 -11.22
N PRO A 193 -3.68 -20.76 -11.65
CA PRO A 193 -2.94 -21.83 -10.99
C PRO A 193 -2.70 -21.48 -9.51
N VAL A 194 -3.11 -22.37 -8.60
CA VAL A 194 -2.99 -22.11 -7.16
C VAL A 194 -1.57 -22.40 -6.69
N THR A 195 -0.95 -21.41 -6.08
CA THR A 195 0.41 -21.52 -5.56
C THR A 195 0.41 -22.11 -4.16
N ARG A 196 1.46 -22.86 -3.82
CA ARG A 196 1.64 -23.39 -2.46
C ARG A 196 1.93 -22.25 -1.49
N GLU A 197 1.30 -22.31 -0.31
CA GLU A 197 1.51 -21.30 0.72
C GLU A 197 2.98 -21.28 1.16
N LYS A 198 3.57 -20.08 1.13
CA LYS A 198 4.96 -19.86 1.52
C LYS A 198 5.01 -19.76 3.04
N GLU A 199 5.73 -20.66 3.70
CA GLU A 199 5.93 -20.59 5.15
C GLU A 199 6.94 -19.50 5.50
N ALA A 200 6.59 -18.66 6.47
CA ALA A 200 7.43 -17.57 6.96
C ALA A 200 8.57 -18.10 7.85
N ALA A 201 9.77 -18.22 7.32
CA ALA A 201 10.94 -18.68 8.07
C ALA A 201 11.47 -17.63 9.07
N ALA A 202 11.45 -16.36 8.69
CA ALA A 202 11.84 -15.26 9.57
C ALA A 202 11.01 -14.01 9.27
N ARG A 203 10.78 -13.17 10.29
CA ARG A 203 10.10 -11.89 10.11
C ARG A 203 10.62 -10.85 11.10
N ILE A 204 10.66 -9.59 10.68
CA ILE A 204 10.99 -8.42 11.51
C ILE A 204 10.18 -7.21 11.04
N THR A 205 9.73 -6.37 11.96
CA THR A 205 9.11 -5.08 11.59
C THR A 205 10.16 -4.11 11.08
N ARG A 206 9.83 -3.27 10.08
CA ARG A 206 10.76 -2.22 9.60
C ARG A 206 11.19 -1.30 10.74
N GLN A 207 10.25 -0.98 11.64
CA GLN A 207 10.52 -0.16 12.81
C GLN A 207 11.62 -0.76 13.68
N ARG A 208 11.50 -2.05 14.01
CA ARG A 208 12.49 -2.76 14.79
C ARG A 208 13.83 -2.86 14.07
N PHE A 209 13.82 -3.18 12.77
CA PHE A 209 15.05 -3.27 11.96
C PHE A 209 15.85 -1.96 12.01
N PHE A 210 15.22 -0.81 11.78
CA PHE A 210 15.94 0.48 11.83
C PHE A 210 16.46 0.83 13.22
N ARG A 211 15.78 0.38 14.29
CA ARG A 211 16.26 0.55 15.68
C ARG A 211 17.52 -0.26 16.01
N LEU A 212 17.92 -1.20 15.15
CA LEU A 212 19.17 -1.96 15.32
C LEU A 212 20.40 -1.16 14.90
N TYR A 213 20.24 -0.07 14.14
CA TYR A 213 21.35 0.79 13.76
C TYR A 213 21.85 1.59 14.97
N THR A 214 23.17 1.69 15.14
CA THR A 214 23.77 2.52 16.20
C THR A 214 23.39 3.99 16.04
N ASN A 215 23.38 4.46 14.80
CA ASN A 215 23.01 5.83 14.43
C ASN A 215 22.03 5.80 13.26
N LEU A 216 20.98 6.60 13.35
CA LEU A 216 19.91 6.66 12.35
C LEU A 216 19.56 8.12 12.09
N CYS A 217 19.59 8.51 10.82
CA CYS A 217 19.02 9.77 10.36
C CYS A 217 18.22 9.55 9.08
N GLY A 218 17.46 10.56 8.69
CA GLY A 218 16.69 10.50 7.45
C GLY A 218 16.30 11.87 6.95
N MET A 219 15.82 11.91 5.72
CA MET A 219 15.34 13.11 5.05
C MET A 219 14.00 12.84 4.36
N THR A 220 13.14 13.85 4.34
CA THR A 220 11.85 13.80 3.64
C THR A 220 11.30 15.23 3.51
N GLY A 221 10.49 15.47 2.48
CA GLY A 221 9.78 16.74 2.30
C GLY A 221 8.57 16.91 3.21
N THR A 222 8.12 15.86 3.92
CA THR A 222 6.80 15.83 4.54
C THR A 222 6.77 15.28 5.98
N ALA A 223 7.87 15.42 6.73
CA ALA A 223 7.95 15.00 8.14
C ALA A 223 6.99 15.75 9.10
N VAL A 224 6.47 16.92 8.69
CA VAL A 224 5.59 17.74 9.54
C VAL A 224 4.35 16.96 9.96
N GLY A 225 4.11 16.91 11.28
CA GLY A 225 3.04 16.13 11.91
C GLY A 225 3.43 14.71 12.33
N CYS A 226 4.66 14.27 12.03
CA CYS A 226 5.18 12.93 12.35
C CYS A 226 6.27 12.96 13.43
N GLU A 227 6.57 14.13 13.98
CA GLU A 227 7.71 14.36 14.87
C GLU A 227 7.61 13.47 16.11
N GLN A 228 6.40 13.29 16.64
CA GLN A 228 6.14 12.40 17.77
C GLN A 228 6.41 10.94 17.43
N GLU A 229 6.02 10.47 16.24
CA GLU A 229 6.25 9.09 15.82
C GLU A 229 7.75 8.84 15.56
N PHE A 230 8.43 9.75 14.88
CA PHE A 230 9.89 9.67 14.70
C PHE A 230 10.64 9.65 16.04
N GLN A 231 10.23 10.50 16.98
CA GLN A 231 10.87 10.55 18.29
C GLN A 231 10.57 9.30 19.13
N GLN A 232 9.31 8.86 19.21
CA GLN A 232 8.90 7.74 20.07
C GLN A 232 9.38 6.39 19.55
N VAL A 233 9.33 6.18 18.23
CA VAL A 233 9.66 4.89 17.61
C VAL A 233 11.14 4.80 17.28
N TYR A 234 11.71 5.85 16.69
CA TYR A 234 13.05 5.83 16.10
C TYR A 234 14.09 6.64 16.87
N ARG A 235 13.67 7.42 17.88
CA ARG A 235 14.53 8.34 18.63
C ARG A 235 15.17 9.41 17.73
N CYS A 236 14.50 9.75 16.65
CA CYS A 236 14.95 10.77 15.69
C CYS A 236 14.18 12.08 15.91
N SER A 237 14.90 13.15 16.22
CA SER A 237 14.34 14.51 16.23
C SER A 237 14.15 15.01 14.80
N THR A 238 13.05 15.72 14.54
CA THR A 238 12.78 16.36 13.24
C THR A 238 13.22 17.82 13.27
N ALA A 239 13.93 18.26 12.23
CA ALA A 239 14.29 19.66 12.01
C ALA A 239 13.81 20.10 10.62
N GLU A 240 13.10 21.23 10.56
CA GLU A 240 12.65 21.80 9.30
C GLU A 240 13.78 22.61 8.66
N ILE A 241 14.10 22.31 7.39
CA ILE A 241 15.08 23.05 6.61
C ILE A 241 14.35 24.03 5.70
N PRO A 242 14.63 25.34 5.77
CA PRO A 242 13.99 26.33 4.90
C PRO A 242 14.23 26.05 3.43
N LEU A 243 13.25 26.40 2.60
CA LEU A 243 13.37 26.28 1.15
C LEU A 243 14.47 27.21 0.60
N ARG A 244 15.21 26.74 -0.40
CA ARG A 244 16.19 27.56 -1.14
C ARG A 244 15.57 28.82 -1.75
N ARG A 245 14.33 28.70 -2.23
CA ARG A 245 13.52 29.79 -2.79
C ARG A 245 12.10 29.68 -2.23
N PRO A 246 11.41 30.81 -1.96
CA PRO A 246 10.01 30.79 -1.54
C PRO A 246 9.14 30.05 -2.56
N SER A 247 8.17 29.28 -2.07
CA SER A 247 7.23 28.59 -2.95
C SER A 247 6.22 29.58 -3.53
N MET A 248 5.98 29.53 -4.84
CA MET A 248 4.93 30.28 -5.53
C MET A 248 3.67 29.45 -5.77
N ARG A 249 3.43 28.43 -4.93
CA ARG A 249 2.31 27.51 -5.09
C ARG A 249 0.98 28.17 -4.74
N THR A 250 0.00 28.01 -5.61
CA THR A 250 -1.39 28.41 -5.35
C THR A 250 -2.24 27.20 -5.02
N LEU A 251 -2.87 27.19 -3.84
CA LEU A 251 -3.85 26.17 -3.46
C LEU A 251 -5.25 26.67 -3.81
N LEU A 252 -5.93 25.95 -4.71
CA LEU A 252 -7.31 26.23 -5.08
C LEU A 252 -8.28 25.61 -4.05
N PRO A 253 -9.48 26.17 -3.87
CA PRO A 253 -10.47 25.62 -2.97
C PRO A 253 -10.79 24.15 -3.28
N THR A 254 -10.90 23.34 -2.23
CA THR A 254 -11.35 21.95 -2.34
C THR A 254 -12.78 21.91 -2.87
N ARG A 255 -13.04 21.00 -3.82
CA ARG A 255 -14.37 20.78 -4.38
C ARG A 255 -14.96 19.47 -3.85
N TYR A 256 -16.25 19.49 -3.51
CA TYR A 256 -16.93 18.41 -2.81
C TYR A 256 -18.09 17.88 -3.63
N PHE A 257 -18.19 16.57 -3.78
CA PHE A 257 -19.17 15.91 -4.66
C PHE A 257 -19.98 14.86 -3.92
N ARG A 258 -21.18 14.62 -4.42
CA ARG A 258 -22.04 13.54 -3.94
C ARG A 258 -21.52 12.17 -4.39
N THR A 259 -21.22 12.04 -5.67
CA THR A 259 -20.82 10.77 -6.29
C THR A 259 -19.41 10.84 -6.87
N ALA A 260 -18.72 9.71 -6.93
CA ALA A 260 -17.42 9.59 -7.60
C ALA A 260 -17.54 9.92 -9.09
N ALA A 261 -18.65 9.56 -9.74
CA ALA A 261 -18.90 9.86 -11.15
C ALA A 261 -18.96 11.38 -11.43
N ALA A 262 -19.64 12.15 -10.57
CA ALA A 262 -19.67 13.61 -10.66
C ALA A 262 -18.29 14.22 -10.42
N LYS A 263 -17.58 13.73 -9.39
CA LYS A 263 -16.19 14.10 -9.10
C LYS A 263 -15.27 13.90 -10.31
N PHE A 264 -15.29 12.72 -10.92
CA PHE A 264 -14.45 12.41 -12.09
C PHE A 264 -14.81 13.26 -13.31
N SER A 265 -16.09 13.57 -13.50
CA SER A 265 -16.54 14.47 -14.57
C SER A 265 -16.02 15.90 -14.35
N ALA A 266 -16.05 16.39 -13.12
CA ALA A 266 -15.52 17.70 -12.76
C ALA A 266 -13.98 17.77 -12.90
N ILE A 267 -13.26 16.70 -12.54
CA ILE A 267 -11.82 16.58 -12.78
C ILE A 267 -11.53 16.65 -14.29
N ALA A 268 -12.24 15.86 -15.11
CA ALA A 268 -12.04 15.85 -16.55
C ALA A 268 -12.29 17.23 -17.18
N GLN A 269 -13.29 17.97 -16.70
CA GLN A 269 -13.56 19.35 -17.13
C GLN A 269 -12.44 20.33 -16.75
N ASP A 270 -11.92 20.26 -15.53
CA ASP A 270 -10.81 21.12 -15.09
C ASP A 270 -9.53 20.84 -15.90
N VAL A 271 -9.20 19.55 -16.10
CA VAL A 271 -8.06 19.12 -16.92
C VAL A 271 -8.22 19.61 -18.35
N ALA A 272 -9.40 19.46 -18.96
CA ALA A 272 -9.67 19.95 -20.32
C ALA A 272 -9.54 21.47 -20.44
N GLN A 273 -9.94 22.23 -19.41
CA GLN A 273 -9.79 23.69 -19.40
C GLN A 273 -8.31 24.12 -19.34
N ARG A 274 -7.49 23.40 -18.56
CA ARG A 274 -6.05 23.65 -18.46
C ARG A 274 -5.28 23.21 -19.70
N GLN A 275 -5.71 22.12 -20.31
CA GLN A 275 -5.10 21.66 -21.56
C GLN A 275 -5.32 22.69 -22.68
N LYS A 276 -6.49 23.36 -22.74
CA LYS A 276 -6.73 24.46 -23.69
C LYS A 276 -5.75 25.62 -23.54
N THR A 277 -5.24 25.87 -22.34
CA THR A 277 -4.22 26.90 -22.09
C THR A 277 -2.79 26.37 -22.25
N GLY A 278 -2.62 25.05 -22.47
CA GLY A 278 -1.32 24.38 -22.57
C GLY A 278 -0.67 24.08 -21.22
N GLN A 279 -1.38 24.24 -20.10
CA GLN A 279 -0.80 23.98 -18.77
C GLN A 279 -0.67 22.47 -18.53
N PRO A 280 0.52 21.96 -18.14
CA PRO A 280 0.68 20.56 -17.77
C PRO A 280 -0.12 20.21 -16.51
N VAL A 281 -0.69 19.00 -16.49
CA VAL A 281 -1.51 18.51 -15.37
C VAL A 281 -1.03 17.14 -14.90
N LEU A 282 -0.86 17.00 -13.60
CA LEU A 282 -0.63 15.74 -12.90
C LEU A 282 -1.85 15.41 -12.04
N VAL A 283 -2.52 14.30 -12.33
CA VAL A 283 -3.66 13.80 -11.54
C VAL A 283 -3.18 12.65 -10.67
N GLY A 284 -3.29 12.78 -9.35
CA GLY A 284 -3.03 11.69 -8.43
C GLY A 284 -4.32 11.02 -7.97
N THR A 285 -4.38 9.70 -8.12
CA THR A 285 -5.53 8.85 -7.75
C THR A 285 -5.13 7.83 -6.68
N GLN A 286 -6.09 7.22 -5.99
CA GLN A 286 -5.81 6.19 -4.99
C GLN A 286 -5.72 4.78 -5.58
N SER A 287 -6.51 4.46 -6.61
CA SER A 287 -6.58 3.13 -7.21
C SER A 287 -6.37 3.15 -8.72
N ILE A 288 -5.97 2.00 -9.28
CA ILE A 288 -5.84 1.80 -10.73
C ILE A 288 -7.20 1.99 -11.40
N SER A 289 -8.27 1.48 -10.78
CA SER A 289 -9.64 1.66 -11.28
C SER A 289 -10.04 3.14 -11.42
N ASP A 290 -9.64 4.00 -10.48
CA ASP A 290 -9.94 5.44 -10.57
C ASP A 290 -9.11 6.11 -11.66
N SER A 291 -7.85 5.71 -11.81
CA SER A 291 -7.00 6.18 -12.92
C SER A 291 -7.59 5.84 -14.27
N GLU A 292 -8.02 4.59 -14.47
CA GLU A 292 -8.66 4.12 -15.71
C GLU A 292 -9.96 4.88 -15.98
N ALA A 293 -10.80 5.07 -14.95
CA ALA A 293 -12.07 5.79 -15.09
C ALA A 293 -11.90 7.28 -15.46
N ILE A 294 -10.86 7.94 -14.94
CA ILE A 294 -10.53 9.32 -15.31
C ILE A 294 -9.89 9.35 -16.72
N ALA A 295 -8.99 8.42 -17.01
CA ALA A 295 -8.33 8.31 -18.31
C ALA A 295 -9.33 8.10 -19.46
N GLU A 296 -10.32 7.22 -19.26
CA GLU A 296 -11.38 6.95 -20.23
C GLU A 296 -12.17 8.22 -20.55
N ARG A 297 -12.55 9.01 -19.53
CA ARG A 297 -13.29 10.27 -19.71
C ARG A 297 -12.49 11.32 -20.47
N LEU A 298 -11.19 11.43 -20.18
CA LEU A 298 -10.29 12.36 -20.87
C LEU A 298 -10.04 11.93 -22.31
N THR A 299 -9.86 10.63 -22.56
CA THR A 299 -9.69 10.07 -23.91
C THR A 299 -10.95 10.28 -24.75
N ASN A 300 -12.14 10.06 -24.16
CA ASN A 300 -13.43 10.35 -24.81
C ASN A 300 -13.62 11.85 -25.12
N ALA A 301 -12.95 12.74 -24.38
CA ALA A 301 -12.89 14.17 -24.68
C ALA A 301 -11.82 14.54 -25.73
N GLY A 302 -11.11 13.56 -26.30
CA GLY A 302 -10.08 13.75 -27.32
C GLY A 302 -8.72 14.18 -26.77
N LEU A 303 -8.45 13.96 -25.48
CA LEU A 303 -7.20 14.34 -24.83
C LEU A 303 -6.24 13.15 -24.76
N ASN A 304 -4.95 13.41 -25.03
CA ASN A 304 -3.89 12.41 -24.88
C ASN A 304 -3.42 12.37 -23.42
N VAL A 305 -3.48 11.18 -22.81
CA VAL A 305 -3.19 10.97 -21.40
C VAL A 305 -2.18 9.83 -21.23
N SER A 306 -1.21 10.02 -20.34
CA SER A 306 -0.31 8.96 -19.89
C SER A 306 -0.75 8.46 -18.51
N VAL A 307 -0.97 7.16 -18.36
CA VAL A 307 -1.38 6.54 -17.08
C VAL A 307 -0.25 5.71 -16.49
N LEU A 308 -0.02 5.86 -15.18
CA LEU A 308 1.02 5.17 -14.43
C LEU A 308 0.39 4.37 -13.29
N ASN A 309 0.77 3.11 -13.17
CA ASN A 309 0.13 2.12 -12.29
C ASN A 309 0.99 1.74 -11.07
N GLY A 310 2.14 2.37 -10.89
CA GLY A 310 2.95 2.25 -9.66
C GLY A 310 3.89 1.06 -9.64
N LEU A 311 4.27 0.53 -10.81
CA LEU A 311 5.28 -0.53 -10.95
C LEU A 311 6.71 0.00 -10.72
N GLN A 312 6.91 1.33 -10.68
CA GLN A 312 8.19 2.00 -10.48
C GLN A 312 9.27 1.54 -11.48
N THR A 313 8.88 1.35 -12.74
CA THR A 313 9.80 0.99 -13.82
C THR A 313 10.57 2.22 -14.32
N GLN A 314 11.66 1.97 -15.04
CA GLN A 314 12.42 3.02 -15.73
C GLN A 314 11.53 3.81 -16.70
N GLU A 315 10.60 3.12 -17.38
CA GLU A 315 9.62 3.74 -18.29
C GLU A 315 8.67 4.69 -17.54
N GLU A 316 8.15 4.29 -16.37
CA GLU A 316 7.33 5.19 -15.55
C GLU A 316 8.12 6.44 -15.13
N ALA A 317 9.40 6.29 -14.79
CA ALA A 317 10.25 7.42 -14.44
C ALA A 317 10.43 8.39 -15.62
N GLU A 318 10.58 7.89 -16.85
CA GLU A 318 10.71 8.71 -18.05
C GLU A 318 9.42 9.48 -18.39
N ILE A 319 8.26 8.82 -18.24
CA ILE A 319 6.95 9.46 -18.42
C ILE A 319 6.77 10.58 -17.39
N VAL A 320 7.16 10.35 -16.14
CA VAL A 320 7.02 11.34 -15.07
C VAL A 320 7.96 12.52 -15.25
N ALA A 321 9.21 12.28 -15.67
CA ALA A 321 10.16 13.34 -15.98
C ALA A 321 9.66 14.25 -17.11
N SER A 322 8.86 13.72 -18.03
CA SER A 322 8.25 14.46 -19.14
C SER A 322 6.87 15.04 -18.82
N ALA A 323 6.31 14.80 -17.63
CA ALA A 323 5.00 15.32 -17.21
C ALA A 323 4.93 16.85 -17.11
N GLY A 324 6.08 17.53 -17.05
CA GLY A 324 6.16 18.99 -17.00
C GLY A 324 6.21 19.69 -18.35
N LYS A 325 6.06 18.96 -19.47
CA LYS A 325 6.01 19.55 -20.82
C LYS A 325 4.65 20.20 -21.09
N ASP A 326 4.64 21.29 -21.86
CA ASP A 326 3.42 21.99 -22.27
C ASP A 326 2.32 21.02 -22.78
N GLY A 327 1.13 21.16 -22.22
CA GLY A 327 -0.06 20.38 -22.59
C GLY A 327 -0.08 18.91 -22.15
N MET A 328 0.95 18.42 -21.44
CA MET A 328 0.99 17.04 -20.95
C MET A 328 -0.05 16.78 -19.86
N ILE A 329 -0.73 15.64 -19.97
CA ILE A 329 -1.65 15.14 -18.95
C ILE A 329 -1.12 13.78 -18.47
N THR A 330 -0.78 13.71 -17.20
CA THR A 330 -0.27 12.49 -16.56
C THR A 330 -1.18 12.10 -15.41
N ILE A 331 -1.64 10.85 -15.39
CA ILE A 331 -2.38 10.26 -14.27
C ILE A 331 -1.47 9.27 -13.57
N ALA A 332 -1.34 9.42 -12.26
CA ALA A 332 -0.49 8.59 -11.43
C ALA A 332 -1.31 7.97 -10.28
N THR A 333 -1.32 6.64 -10.20
CA THR A 333 -1.82 5.94 -9.02
C THR A 333 -0.84 6.12 -7.86
N ASN A 334 -1.26 6.81 -6.80
CA ASN A 334 -0.47 7.10 -5.60
C ASN A 334 0.99 7.52 -5.89
N LEU A 335 1.95 6.77 -5.35
CA LEU A 335 3.40 7.01 -5.38
C LEU A 335 4.08 6.63 -6.71
N ALA A 336 3.33 6.47 -7.82
CA ALA A 336 3.90 6.25 -9.13
C ALA A 336 4.82 7.43 -9.53
N GLY A 337 6.05 7.10 -9.93
CA GLY A 337 7.06 8.11 -10.27
C GLY A 337 7.66 8.87 -9.09
N ARG A 338 7.55 8.37 -7.85
CA ARG A 338 8.19 8.99 -6.68
C ARG A 338 9.72 9.05 -6.85
N GLY A 339 10.34 10.13 -6.39
CA GLY A 339 11.78 10.35 -6.52
C GLY A 339 12.18 11.01 -7.84
N THR A 340 11.33 10.93 -8.87
CA THR A 340 11.55 11.61 -10.15
C THR A 340 11.15 13.09 -10.06
N ASP A 341 12.07 13.97 -10.44
CA ASP A 341 11.80 15.40 -10.57
C ASP A 341 11.00 15.68 -11.84
N ILE A 342 10.03 16.59 -11.76
CA ILE A 342 9.22 17.01 -12.90
C ILE A 342 9.74 18.37 -13.34
N ALA A 343 10.66 18.35 -14.31
CA ALA A 343 11.18 19.57 -14.91
C ALA A 343 10.08 20.21 -15.76
N LEU A 344 9.88 21.52 -15.57
CA LEU A 344 8.98 22.30 -16.40
C LEU A 344 9.68 22.60 -17.73
N ASP A 345 9.06 22.22 -18.83
CA ASP A 345 9.63 22.35 -20.17
C ASP A 345 8.58 22.96 -21.11
N GLY A 346 8.92 24.09 -21.72
CA GLY A 346 8.02 24.88 -22.55
C GLY A 346 7.56 26.21 -21.90
N PRO A 347 7.12 27.17 -22.73
CA PRO A 347 6.73 28.50 -22.29
C PRO A 347 5.56 28.50 -21.31
N VAL A 348 4.54 27.66 -21.51
CA VAL A 348 3.35 27.66 -20.65
C VAL A 348 3.67 27.02 -19.30
N ALA A 349 4.32 25.87 -19.30
CA ALA A 349 4.79 25.17 -18.12
C ALA A 349 5.67 26.08 -17.26
N THR A 350 6.54 26.86 -17.88
CA THR A 350 7.40 27.81 -17.16
C THR A 350 6.62 28.98 -16.55
N SER A 351 5.60 29.50 -17.25
CA SER A 351 4.80 30.66 -16.79
C SER A 351 3.70 30.33 -15.77
N ALA A 352 2.99 29.21 -15.97
CA ALA A 352 1.82 28.81 -15.18
C ALA A 352 2.15 27.70 -14.17
N GLY A 353 3.22 26.96 -14.43
CA GLY A 353 3.63 25.82 -13.62
C GLY A 353 2.78 24.58 -13.83
N LEU A 354 3.21 23.48 -13.22
CA LEU A 354 2.43 22.25 -13.13
C LEU A 354 1.17 22.46 -12.30
N HIS A 355 0.02 22.02 -12.80
CA HIS A 355 -1.17 21.84 -12.00
C HIS A 355 -1.25 20.43 -11.43
N VAL A 356 -1.55 20.30 -10.15
CA VAL A 356 -1.72 19.02 -9.46
C VAL A 356 -3.17 18.85 -9.04
N VAL A 357 -3.80 17.77 -9.48
CA VAL A 357 -5.13 17.35 -9.04
C VAL A 357 -4.99 16.24 -8.02
N VAL A 358 -5.51 16.45 -6.81
CA VAL A 358 -5.70 15.38 -5.82
C VAL A 358 -7.12 14.84 -6.02
N ALA A 359 -7.25 13.72 -6.71
CA ALA A 359 -8.55 13.14 -7.09
C ALA A 359 -9.26 12.44 -5.92
N GLU A 360 -8.52 12.08 -4.87
CA GLU A 360 -9.05 11.54 -3.62
C GLU A 360 -8.03 11.81 -2.50
N CYS A 361 -8.53 12.18 -1.32
CA CYS A 361 -7.69 12.40 -0.15
C CYS A 361 -7.21 11.09 0.45
N GLN A 362 -5.91 11.01 0.70
CA GLN A 362 -5.30 9.88 1.36
C GLN A 362 -5.68 9.83 2.86
N LEU A 363 -5.52 8.65 3.45
CA LEU A 363 -5.72 8.45 4.89
C LEU A 363 -4.79 9.34 5.72
N SER A 364 -3.57 9.58 5.22
CA SER A 364 -2.66 10.55 5.80
C SER A 364 -2.56 11.79 4.92
N GLY A 365 -2.80 12.96 5.51
CA GLY A 365 -2.67 14.24 4.81
C GLY A 365 -1.22 14.55 4.40
N ARG A 366 -0.25 13.77 4.89
CA ARG A 366 1.14 13.80 4.46
C ARG A 366 1.30 13.40 2.99
N MET A 367 0.63 12.32 2.59
CA MET A 367 0.69 11.83 1.21
C MET A 367 0.06 12.82 0.23
N ASP A 368 -1.03 13.47 0.62
CA ASP A 368 -1.62 14.57 -0.16
C ASP A 368 -0.60 15.72 -0.33
N ARG A 369 0.10 16.11 0.75
CA ARG A 369 1.16 17.14 0.67
C ARG A 369 2.32 16.71 -0.21
N GLN A 370 2.66 15.43 -0.26
CA GLN A 370 3.71 14.90 -1.12
C GLN A 370 3.34 15.03 -2.60
N LEU A 371 2.10 14.67 -2.96
CA LEU A 371 1.56 14.86 -4.30
C LEU A 371 1.51 16.36 -4.69
N ILE A 372 0.98 17.21 -3.80
CA ILE A 372 0.96 18.66 -3.98
C ILE A 372 2.39 19.25 -4.07
N GLY A 373 3.35 18.63 -3.41
CA GLY A 373 4.78 18.96 -3.46
C GLY A 373 5.47 18.69 -4.80
N ARG A 374 4.77 18.06 -5.75
CA ARG A 374 5.31 17.83 -7.10
C ARG A 374 5.23 19.07 -8.00
N CYS A 375 4.41 20.07 -7.67
CA CYS A 375 4.42 21.38 -8.33
C CYS A 375 5.19 22.45 -7.54
N ALA A 376 5.43 23.59 -8.18
CA ALA A 376 6.05 24.78 -7.59
C ALA A 376 7.42 24.54 -6.92
N ARG A 377 8.24 23.67 -7.53
CA ARG A 377 9.60 23.37 -7.08
C ARG A 377 10.55 24.53 -7.39
N GLN A 378 11.55 24.75 -6.52
CA GLN A 378 12.59 25.78 -6.70
C GLN A 378 12.05 27.20 -6.98
N GLY A 379 10.88 27.53 -6.42
CA GLY A 379 10.22 28.83 -6.61
C GLY A 379 9.50 28.98 -7.96
N SER A 380 9.36 27.91 -8.75
CA SER A 380 8.49 27.93 -9.92
C SER A 380 7.03 28.17 -9.53
N PRO A 381 6.21 28.75 -10.43
CA PRO A 381 4.76 28.76 -10.26
C PRO A 381 4.21 27.33 -10.25
N GLY A 382 2.98 27.20 -9.79
CA GLY A 382 2.26 25.94 -9.80
C GLY A 382 0.98 26.05 -9.00
N SER A 383 0.04 25.15 -9.26
CA SER A 383 -1.22 25.13 -8.53
C SER A 383 -1.60 23.72 -8.14
N ALA A 384 -2.43 23.58 -7.11
CA ALA A 384 -3.02 22.31 -6.75
C ALA A 384 -4.48 22.47 -6.35
N GLN A 385 -5.31 21.47 -6.65
CA GLN A 385 -6.71 21.42 -6.26
C GLN A 385 -7.09 20.02 -5.80
N THR A 386 -7.87 19.96 -4.72
CA THR A 386 -8.37 18.71 -4.15
C THR A 386 -9.84 18.51 -4.49
N PHE A 387 -10.18 17.28 -4.85
CA PHE A 387 -11.53 16.84 -5.16
C PHE A 387 -11.91 15.71 -4.19
N VAL A 388 -13.10 15.78 -3.61
CA VAL A 388 -13.58 14.81 -2.62
C VAL A 388 -15.00 14.40 -2.96
N SER A 389 -15.32 13.11 -2.90
CA SER A 389 -16.70 12.62 -2.99
C SER A 389 -17.17 11.97 -1.70
N ALA A 390 -18.49 11.93 -1.48
CA ALA A 390 -19.08 11.20 -0.35
C ALA A 390 -18.82 9.69 -0.40
N GLU A 391 -18.47 9.16 -1.58
CA GLU A 391 -18.17 7.75 -1.82
C GLU A 391 -16.69 7.41 -1.63
N ASP A 392 -15.83 8.42 -1.37
CA ASP A 392 -14.39 8.24 -1.16
C ASP A 392 -14.12 7.36 0.07
N THR A 393 -13.05 6.56 -0.01
CA THR A 393 -12.66 5.59 1.01
C THR A 393 -12.47 6.22 2.38
N LEU A 394 -11.87 7.42 2.41
CA LEU A 394 -11.66 8.19 3.63
C LEU A 394 -12.98 8.51 4.34
N LEU A 395 -13.99 8.96 3.59
CA LEU A 395 -15.27 9.36 4.17
C LEU A 395 -16.14 8.15 4.53
N VAL A 396 -16.19 7.13 3.68
CA VAL A 396 -16.94 5.90 3.96
C VAL A 396 -16.45 5.22 5.25
N ARG A 397 -15.14 5.24 5.51
CA ARG A 397 -14.55 4.55 6.67
C ARG A 397 -14.44 5.40 7.93
N PHE A 398 -14.13 6.69 7.81
CA PHE A 398 -13.81 7.56 8.95
C PHE A 398 -14.70 8.78 9.08
N GLY A 399 -15.45 9.12 8.03
CA GLY A 399 -16.18 10.38 7.88
C GLY A 399 -17.64 10.21 7.48
N GLN A 400 -18.32 9.15 7.90
CA GLN A 400 -19.69 8.82 7.44
C GLN A 400 -20.69 9.96 7.64
N TRP A 401 -20.52 10.72 8.73
CA TRP A 401 -21.34 11.91 9.00
C TRP A 401 -21.13 13.01 7.95
N LEU A 402 -19.91 13.18 7.44
CA LEU A 402 -19.56 14.15 6.40
C LEU A 402 -20.04 13.63 5.04
N ALA A 403 -19.88 12.34 4.74
CA ALA A 403 -20.46 11.72 3.55
C ALA A 403 -21.99 11.97 3.49
N ALA A 404 -22.70 11.73 4.60
CA ALA A 404 -24.14 12.00 4.69
C ALA A 404 -24.48 13.50 4.52
N ALA A 405 -23.63 14.40 5.04
CA ALA A 405 -23.81 15.84 4.85
C ALA A 405 -23.65 16.25 3.39
N LEU A 406 -22.62 15.73 2.69
CA LEU A 406 -22.40 15.97 1.27
C LEU A 406 -23.57 15.47 0.42
N VAL A 407 -24.06 14.25 0.69
CA VAL A 407 -25.22 13.69 -0.01
C VAL A 407 -26.47 14.55 0.16
N ARG A 408 -26.69 15.08 1.37
CA ARG A 408 -27.85 15.94 1.65
C ARG A 408 -27.74 17.32 0.99
N GLU A 409 -26.55 17.89 0.95
CA GLU A 409 -26.33 19.26 0.46
C GLU A 409 -26.23 19.34 -1.07
N CYS A 410 -25.58 18.38 -1.72
CA CYS A 410 -25.39 18.40 -3.18
C CYS A 410 -26.72 18.36 -3.95
N GLY A 411 -27.78 17.78 -3.38
CA GLY A 411 -29.09 17.71 -4.01
C GLY A 411 -29.03 17.20 -5.45
N ALA A 412 -29.48 18.02 -6.41
CA ALA A 412 -29.41 17.75 -7.85
C ALA A 412 -28.14 18.30 -8.54
N SER A 413 -27.36 19.17 -7.88
CA SER A 413 -26.16 19.78 -8.45
C SER A 413 -24.96 18.83 -8.46
N GLU A 414 -25.02 17.73 -7.71
CA GLU A 414 -23.93 16.75 -7.48
C GLU A 414 -22.64 17.33 -6.86
N GLU A 415 -22.51 18.65 -6.74
CA GLU A 415 -21.42 19.39 -6.10
C GLU A 415 -21.96 20.23 -4.93
N ALA A 416 -21.29 20.18 -3.78
CA ALA A 416 -21.64 20.94 -2.60
C ALA A 416 -20.95 22.32 -2.62
N PRO A 417 -21.69 23.41 -2.36
CA PRO A 417 -21.13 24.77 -2.34
C PRO A 417 -20.32 25.07 -1.06
N ALA A 418 -20.56 24.37 0.05
CA ALA A 418 -19.87 24.62 1.31
C ALA A 418 -18.43 24.06 1.33
N ASP A 419 -17.55 24.77 2.04
CA ASP A 419 -16.19 24.31 2.33
C ASP A 419 -16.15 23.39 3.56
N TYR A 420 -15.69 22.16 3.35
CA TYR A 420 -15.52 21.15 4.38
C TYR A 420 -14.05 20.87 4.72
N SER A 421 -13.12 21.78 4.39
CA SER A 421 -11.68 21.55 4.56
C SER A 421 -11.27 21.28 6.02
N LYS A 422 -11.92 21.96 6.98
CA LYS A 422 -11.68 21.74 8.43
C LYS A 422 -12.18 20.36 8.90
N PRO A 423 -13.46 19.97 8.64
CA PRO A 423 -13.93 18.61 8.84
C PRO A 423 -13.05 17.52 8.22
N LEU A 424 -12.67 17.69 6.95
CA LEU A 424 -11.85 16.73 6.21
C LEU A 424 -10.50 16.51 6.92
N ARG A 425 -9.82 17.58 7.31
CA ARG A 425 -8.57 17.50 8.07
C ARG A 425 -8.73 16.77 9.41
N ARG A 426 -9.86 16.94 10.12
CA ARG A 426 -10.14 16.20 11.36
C ARG A 426 -10.31 14.71 11.11
N ILE A 427 -10.94 14.34 10.01
CA ILE A 427 -11.13 12.94 9.61
C ILE A 427 -9.79 12.28 9.27
N GLN A 428 -8.91 12.97 8.52
CA GLN A 428 -7.55 12.49 8.25
C GLN A 428 -6.74 12.29 9.52
N LEU A 429 -6.76 13.26 10.46
CA LEU A 429 -6.07 13.11 11.75
C LEU A 429 -6.57 11.91 12.56
N ALA A 430 -7.88 11.61 12.51
CA ALA A 430 -8.45 10.43 13.16
C ALA A 430 -7.97 9.13 12.49
N ALA A 431 -7.92 9.09 11.15
CA ALA A 431 -7.39 7.97 10.39
C ALA A 431 -5.89 7.73 10.68
N GLU A 432 -5.08 8.79 10.66
CA GLU A 432 -3.65 8.75 11.00
C GLU A 432 -3.42 8.20 12.41
N ARG A 433 -4.20 8.64 13.40
CA ARG A 433 -4.11 8.13 14.77
C ARG A 433 -4.40 6.63 14.84
N ARG A 434 -5.39 6.13 14.09
CA ARG A 434 -5.71 4.70 14.04
C ARG A 434 -4.56 3.90 13.42
N GLN A 435 -3.97 4.41 12.33
CA GLN A 435 -2.80 3.77 11.70
C GLN A 435 -1.59 3.75 12.63
N PHE A 436 -1.32 4.85 13.35
CA PHE A 436 -0.25 4.94 14.33
C PHE A 436 -0.39 3.89 15.44
N LEU A 437 -1.61 3.71 15.99
CA LEU A 437 -1.87 2.69 17.00
C LEU A 437 -1.65 1.28 16.46
N ALA A 438 -2.11 0.99 15.23
CA ALA A 438 -1.90 -0.30 14.59
C ALA A 438 -0.41 -0.62 14.39
N ARG A 439 0.38 0.36 13.91
CA ARG A 439 1.84 0.23 13.76
C ARG A 439 2.55 0.04 15.09
N THR A 440 2.10 0.71 16.14
CA THR A 440 2.67 0.58 17.49
C THR A 440 2.43 -0.81 18.07
N GLU A 441 1.23 -1.34 17.89
CA GLU A 441 0.88 -2.69 18.32
C GLU A 441 1.69 -3.75 17.56
N LEU A 442 1.85 -3.59 16.24
CA LEU A 442 2.71 -4.45 15.42
C LEU A 442 4.14 -4.50 15.96
N LEU A 443 4.74 -3.35 16.26
CA LEU A 443 6.08 -3.26 16.84
C LEU A 443 6.16 -3.92 18.23
N ARG A 444 5.15 -3.72 19.06
CA ARG A 444 5.07 -4.32 20.40
C ARG A 444 5.03 -5.84 20.32
N GLN A 445 4.20 -6.40 19.44
CA GLN A 445 4.09 -7.85 19.22
C GLN A 445 5.40 -8.43 18.69
N ASP A 446 6.06 -7.75 17.76
CA ASP A 446 7.35 -8.20 17.22
C ASP A 446 8.46 -8.19 18.28
N THR A 447 8.50 -7.16 19.13
CA THR A 447 9.46 -7.05 20.24
C THR A 447 9.19 -8.12 21.31
N ALA A 448 7.93 -8.36 21.66
CA ALA A 448 7.56 -9.37 22.65
C ALA A 448 7.92 -10.79 22.18
N ARG A 449 7.70 -11.10 20.90
CA ARG A 449 8.04 -12.39 20.31
C ARG A 449 9.54 -12.69 20.41
N ASP A 450 10.39 -11.70 20.21
CA ASP A 450 11.83 -11.88 20.29
C ASP A 450 12.31 -12.21 21.71
N SER A 451 11.75 -11.53 22.71
CA SER A 451 12.06 -11.77 24.12
C SER A 451 11.70 -13.19 24.60
N LEU A 452 10.79 -13.86 23.89
CA LEU A 452 10.45 -15.27 24.14
C LEU A 452 11.51 -16.23 23.58
N PHE A 453 12.23 -15.84 22.52
CA PHE A 453 13.32 -16.64 21.94
C PHE A 453 14.67 -16.40 22.61
N GLU A 454 14.90 -15.26 23.27
CA GLU A 454 16.11 -15.01 24.07
C GLU A 454 16.10 -15.71 25.44
N ARG A 455 14.94 -16.24 25.89
CA ARG A 455 14.77 -16.90 27.20
C ARG A 455 14.73 -18.43 27.14
N SER A 456 14.83 -19.02 25.96
CA SER A 456 14.98 -20.47 25.74
C SER A 456 16.39 -20.78 25.28
#